data_AF-A0A239PZG4-F1
#
_entry.id   AF-A0A239PZG4-F1
#
_cell.length_a   1.000
_cell.length_b   1.000
_cell.length_c   1.000
_cell.angle_alpha   90.00
_cell.angle_beta   90.00
_cell.angle_gamma   90.00
#
_symmetry.space_group_name_H-M   'P 1'
#
loop_
_entity.id
_entity.type
_entity.pdbx_description
1 polymer ?
#
loop_
_entity_poly.entity_id
_entity_poly.type
_entity_poly.pdbx_seq_one_letter_code
_entity_poly.pdbx_strand_id
1 'polypeptide(L)'
;PALCGGYSRIGLPSEPIPWLHKEWLRHRGFVMSTFTVEELNFAALETRGVDYEVSYQFSLDGVNSALAGDALIRVVGNYTDQLDRFEDPSDPTIVNPELYENGQPKHVVNFDGRWTWKGLTLNWQSRYYSRFLEITPRLQIENADQFLNAWTGEIWRHDLSARYDISERLSVFGGVNNVTDRRPIASDVSYPVGIIGRQFFLGVDLTL
;
A
#
# COMPACT_ATOMS: atom_id res chain seq x y z
N PRO A 1 -57.91 32.32 2.14
CA PRO A 1 -57.28 33.26 3.09
C PRO A 1 -56.11 34.00 2.42
N ALA A 2 -56.34 35.27 2.02
CA ALA A 2 -55.49 36.47 2.24
C ALA A 2 -53.98 36.25 2.54
N LEU A 3 -52.97 36.97 2.00
CA LEU A 3 -52.85 38.32 1.40
C LEU A 3 -51.41 38.52 0.84
N CYS A 4 -51.25 39.44 -0.13
CA CYS A 4 -50.15 40.40 -0.43
C CYS A 4 -48.66 39.96 -0.44
N GLY A 5 -47.73 40.46 -1.28
CA GLY A 5 -47.65 41.63 -2.15
C GLY A 5 -46.19 42.16 -2.11
N GLY A 6 -45.63 42.69 -3.22
CA GLY A 6 -44.36 43.44 -3.17
C GLY A 6 -43.54 43.46 -4.47
N TYR A 7 -43.72 44.49 -5.28
CA TYR A 7 -42.90 44.88 -6.44
C TYR A 7 -42.02 46.08 -6.02
N SER A 8 -40.76 46.14 -6.44
CA SER A 8 -40.07 47.44 -6.62
C SER A 8 -38.98 47.36 -7.69
N ARG A 9 -39.22 48.07 -8.80
CA ARG A 9 -38.21 48.45 -9.80
C ARG A 9 -37.36 49.56 -9.22
N ILE A 10 -36.04 49.41 -9.27
CA ILE A 10 -35.09 50.48 -8.95
C ILE A 10 -34.88 51.30 -10.23
N GLY A 11 -35.29 52.57 -10.18
CA GLY A 11 -35.05 53.55 -11.23
C GLY A 11 -33.60 54.00 -11.24
N LEU A 12 -33.04 54.18 -12.45
CA LEU A 12 -31.75 54.82 -12.65
C LEU A 12 -31.95 56.35 -12.69
N PRO A 13 -31.11 57.13 -11.99
CA PRO A 13 -31.15 58.58 -12.06
C PRO A 13 -30.56 59.10 -13.38
N SER A 14 -31.15 60.19 -13.86
CA SER A 14 -30.81 60.94 -15.06
C SER A 14 -29.67 61.94 -14.82
N GLU A 15 -28.55 61.72 -15.53
CA GLU A 15 -27.36 62.60 -15.73
C GLU A 15 -26.49 62.90 -14.48
N PRO A 16 -25.14 63.15 -14.55
CA PRO A 16 -24.50 64.06 -15.53
C PRO A 16 -22.97 63.87 -15.89
N ILE A 17 -22.50 64.79 -16.75
CA ILE A 17 -21.14 65.40 -16.94
C ILE A 17 -20.16 64.82 -18.00
N PRO A 18 -19.70 65.64 -18.98
CA PRO A 18 -18.97 65.20 -20.17
C PRO A 18 -17.49 65.57 -20.15
N TRP A 19 -16.58 64.60 -19.97
CA TRP A 19 -15.16 64.64 -20.38
C TRP A 19 -14.35 63.50 -19.74
N LEU A 20 -14.22 62.39 -20.45
CA LEU A 20 -13.04 61.51 -20.41
C LEU A 20 -13.14 60.53 -21.58
N HIS A 21 -12.50 60.91 -22.68
CA HIS A 21 -12.20 60.03 -23.80
C HIS A 21 -11.32 58.87 -23.29
N LYS A 22 -11.74 57.62 -23.49
CA LYS A 22 -10.82 56.48 -23.65
C LYS A 22 -11.48 55.40 -24.53
N GLU A 23 -10.66 54.90 -25.44
CA GLU A 23 -11.00 54.08 -26.59
C GLU A 23 -11.68 52.75 -26.23
N TRP A 24 -12.74 52.43 -26.97
CA TRP A 24 -13.31 51.07 -27.01
C TRP A 24 -12.64 50.27 -28.12
N LEU A 25 -11.62 49.47 -27.78
CA LEU A 25 -11.23 48.30 -28.57
C LEU A 25 -11.91 47.06 -27.99
N ARG A 26 -12.71 46.41 -28.83
CA ARG A 26 -13.33 45.10 -28.56
C ARG A 26 -12.24 44.09 -28.20
N HIS A 27 -12.29 43.58 -26.97
CA HIS A 27 -11.85 42.21 -26.72
C HIS A 27 -13.09 41.35 -26.48
N ARG A 28 -13.36 40.47 -27.45
CA ARG A 28 -14.30 39.37 -27.29
C ARG A 28 -13.84 38.55 -26.10
N GLY A 29 -14.73 38.39 -25.13
CA GLY A 29 -14.46 37.59 -23.94
C GLY A 29 -14.07 36.16 -24.29
N PHE A 30 -13.03 35.68 -23.64
CA PHE A 30 -12.84 34.26 -23.44
C PHE A 30 -13.45 33.92 -22.08
N VAL A 31 -14.73 33.55 -22.10
CA VAL A 31 -15.37 32.91 -20.94
C VAL A 31 -15.29 31.42 -21.24
N MET A 32 -14.43 30.68 -20.52
CA MET A 32 -14.46 29.22 -20.53
C MET A 32 -15.83 28.79 -20.00
N SER A 33 -16.73 28.46 -20.92
CA SER A 33 -18.05 27.94 -20.63
C SER A 33 -17.98 26.44 -20.78
N THR A 34 -17.92 25.76 -19.63
CA THR A 34 -17.91 24.29 -19.48
C THR A 34 -16.52 23.67 -19.67
N PHE A 35 -15.99 23.09 -18.59
CA PHE A 35 -15.02 22.02 -18.68
C PHE A 35 -15.82 20.72 -18.54
N THR A 36 -15.80 19.87 -19.56
CA THR A 36 -16.26 18.49 -19.39
C THR A 36 -15.03 17.71 -18.97
N VAL A 37 -14.96 17.32 -17.70
CA VAL A 37 -14.09 16.20 -17.32
C VAL A 37 -14.85 14.97 -17.79
N GLU A 38 -14.55 14.53 -19.00
CA GLU A 38 -14.81 13.13 -19.28
C GLU A 38 -13.72 12.37 -18.52
N GLU A 39 -14.11 11.63 -17.48
CA GLU A 39 -13.29 10.54 -16.95
C GLU A 39 -13.26 9.46 -18.02
N LEU A 40 -12.51 9.76 -19.06
CA LEU A 40 -12.07 8.81 -20.03
C LEU A 40 -11.29 7.76 -19.20
N ASN A 41 -11.74 6.50 -19.18
CA ASN A 41 -11.05 5.37 -18.57
C ASN A 41 -9.94 4.83 -19.55
N PHE A 42 -8.72 5.38 -19.53
CA PHE A 42 -7.70 5.19 -20.61
C PHE A 42 -6.35 4.67 -20.12
N ALA A 43 -6.25 4.18 -18.89
CA ALA A 43 -5.04 3.50 -18.45
C ALA A 43 -5.16 2.02 -18.80
N ALA A 44 -4.42 1.57 -19.83
CA ALA A 44 -4.14 0.14 -19.94
C ALA A 44 -3.03 -0.21 -18.94
N LEU A 45 -3.17 -1.34 -18.28
CA LEU A 45 -2.19 -1.89 -17.35
C LEU A 45 -1.87 -3.31 -17.79
N GLU A 46 -0.61 -3.55 -18.15
CA GLU A 46 -0.11 -4.88 -18.44
C GLU A 46 0.74 -5.37 -17.28
N THR A 47 0.36 -6.52 -16.72
CA THR A 47 1.16 -7.19 -15.69
C THR A 47 1.44 -8.63 -16.11
N ARG A 48 2.67 -9.06 -15.90
CA ARG A 48 3.09 -10.46 -16.11
C ARG A 48 3.84 -10.92 -14.89
N GLY A 49 3.53 -12.12 -14.42
CA GLY A 49 4.14 -12.67 -13.24
C GLY A 49 3.72 -14.11 -12.97
N VAL A 50 4.16 -14.61 -11.82
CA VAL A 50 3.78 -15.91 -11.28
C VAL A 50 3.40 -15.72 -9.81
N ASP A 51 2.21 -16.17 -9.46
CA ASP A 51 1.78 -16.33 -8.08
C ASP A 51 1.87 -17.80 -7.71
N TYR A 52 2.38 -18.09 -6.50
CA TYR A 52 2.55 -19.45 -6.04
C TYR A 52 2.20 -19.59 -4.56
N GLU A 53 1.66 -20.76 -4.23
CA GLU A 53 1.42 -21.19 -2.87
C GLU A 53 1.82 -22.65 -2.72
N VAL A 54 2.61 -22.93 -1.70
CA VAL A 54 2.98 -24.28 -1.27
C VAL A 54 2.65 -24.41 0.20
N SER A 55 1.92 -25.44 0.57
CA SER A 55 1.61 -25.75 1.96
C SER A 55 1.82 -27.23 2.20
N TYR A 56 2.56 -27.56 3.25
CA TYR A 56 2.87 -28.94 3.61
C TYR A 56 2.73 -29.12 5.12
N GLN A 57 1.95 -30.13 5.51
CA GLN A 57 1.75 -30.53 6.89
C GLN A 57 2.27 -31.94 7.08
N PHE A 58 3.01 -32.15 8.15
CA PHE A 58 3.62 -33.44 8.48
C PHE A 58 3.72 -33.61 9.98
N SER A 59 3.60 -34.86 10.43
CA SER A 59 3.87 -35.23 11.82
C SER A 59 5.38 -35.47 11.99
N LEU A 60 5.94 -34.96 13.09
CA LEU A 60 7.29 -35.23 13.55
C LEU A 60 7.32 -36.35 14.59
N ASP A 61 6.18 -37.01 14.83
CA ASP A 61 6.10 -38.15 15.74
C ASP A 61 7.00 -39.29 15.27
N GLY A 62 7.81 -39.81 16.19
CA GLY A 62 8.74 -40.90 15.89
C GLY A 62 10.05 -40.48 15.19
N VAL A 63 10.21 -39.22 14.78
CA VAL A 63 11.51 -38.71 14.29
C VAL A 63 12.49 -38.53 15.44
N ASN A 64 12.04 -37.86 16.52
CA ASN A 64 12.75 -37.70 17.78
C ASN A 64 11.72 -37.38 18.86
N SER A 65 11.83 -37.97 20.06
CA SER A 65 10.93 -37.69 21.18
C SER A 65 10.95 -36.22 21.61
N ALA A 66 12.03 -35.49 21.35
CA ALA A 66 12.15 -34.05 21.62
C ALA A 66 11.45 -33.15 20.58
N LEU A 67 11.09 -33.69 19.40
CA LEU A 67 10.48 -32.94 18.29
C LEU A 67 9.06 -33.41 17.95
N ALA A 68 8.48 -34.31 18.75
CA ALA A 68 7.13 -34.82 18.54
C ALA A 68 6.09 -33.70 18.35
N GLY A 69 4.99 -34.00 17.65
CA GLY A 69 3.97 -33.03 17.28
C GLY A 69 3.87 -32.79 15.78
N ASP A 70 2.95 -31.92 15.41
CA ASP A 70 2.62 -31.62 14.01
C ASP A 70 3.26 -30.32 13.57
N ALA A 71 3.89 -30.34 12.40
CA ALA A 71 4.45 -29.16 11.75
C ALA A 71 3.66 -28.82 10.50
N LEU A 72 3.43 -27.54 10.28
CA LEU A 72 2.92 -26.96 9.05
C LEU A 72 3.90 -25.92 8.56
N ILE A 73 4.27 -26.01 7.28
CA ILE A 73 5.05 -25.00 6.59
C ILE A 73 4.25 -24.55 5.39
N ARG A 74 4.06 -23.24 5.26
CA ARG A 74 3.40 -22.60 4.13
C ARG A 74 4.28 -21.50 3.58
N VAL A 75 4.34 -21.42 2.26
CA VAL A 75 5.02 -20.37 1.51
C VAL A 75 4.04 -19.83 0.49
N VAL A 76 3.80 -18.52 0.52
CA VAL A 76 2.96 -17.81 -0.45
C VAL A 76 3.78 -16.68 -1.01
N GLY A 77 3.87 -16.56 -2.33
CA GLY A 77 4.58 -15.43 -2.90
C GLY A 77 4.16 -15.13 -4.32
N ASN A 78 4.66 -14.00 -4.78
CA ASN A 78 4.54 -13.57 -6.16
C ASN A 78 5.91 -13.20 -6.73
N TYR A 79 6.01 -13.33 -8.03
CA TYR A 79 7.07 -12.80 -8.86
C TYR A 79 6.43 -11.96 -9.96
N THR A 80 6.75 -10.68 -10.04
CA THR A 80 6.28 -9.79 -11.09
C THR A 80 7.42 -9.55 -12.07
N ASP A 81 7.25 -9.93 -13.32
CA ASP A 81 8.23 -9.71 -14.38
C ASP A 81 8.01 -8.39 -15.13
N GLN A 82 6.74 -7.99 -15.27
CA GLN A 82 6.32 -6.79 -15.98
C GLN A 82 5.17 -6.12 -15.24
N LEU A 83 5.21 -4.79 -15.20
CA LEU A 83 4.15 -3.97 -14.65
C LEU A 83 4.23 -2.61 -15.37
N ASP A 84 3.44 -2.49 -16.44
CA ASP A 84 3.57 -1.41 -17.39
C ASP A 84 2.23 -0.68 -17.54
N ARG A 85 2.28 0.64 -17.53
CA ARG A 85 1.13 1.52 -17.75
C ARG A 85 1.22 2.19 -19.10
N PHE A 86 0.05 2.37 -19.70
CA PHE A 86 -0.13 3.14 -20.92
C PHE A 86 -1.03 4.32 -20.58
N GLU A 87 -0.41 5.49 -20.43
CA GLU A 87 -1.07 6.68 -19.88
C GLU A 87 -1.36 7.73 -20.94
N ASP A 88 -0.70 7.67 -22.11
CA ASP A 88 -0.95 8.58 -23.24
C ASP A 88 -2.12 8.07 -24.11
N PRO A 89 -3.27 8.75 -24.14
CA PRO A 89 -4.42 8.33 -24.93
C PRO A 89 -4.25 8.60 -26.43
N SER A 90 -3.29 9.43 -26.82
CA SER A 90 -2.98 9.76 -28.21
C SER A 90 -1.93 8.83 -28.81
N ASP A 91 -1.13 8.17 -27.98
CA ASP A 91 -0.10 7.22 -28.39
C ASP A 91 0.02 6.03 -27.41
N PRO A 92 -0.68 4.90 -27.66
CA PRO A 92 -0.62 3.72 -26.82
C PRO A 92 0.70 2.94 -26.96
N THR A 93 1.67 3.44 -27.72
CA THR A 93 3.02 2.82 -27.80
C THR A 93 3.98 3.37 -26.74
N ILE A 94 3.60 4.44 -26.04
CA ILE A 94 4.36 4.99 -24.92
C ILE A 94 4.09 4.12 -23.69
N VAL A 95 5.12 3.41 -23.25
CA VAL A 95 5.10 2.53 -22.08
C VAL A 95 5.72 3.26 -20.89
N ASN A 96 5.01 3.29 -19.76
CA ASN A 96 5.51 3.72 -18.46
C ASN A 96 5.72 2.49 -17.55
N PRO A 97 6.93 1.93 -17.43
CA PRO A 97 7.23 0.83 -16.52
C PRO A 97 7.17 1.27 -15.05
N GLU A 98 6.32 0.61 -14.27
CA GLU A 98 6.09 0.93 -12.84
C GLU A 98 6.75 -0.08 -11.89
N LEU A 99 7.26 -1.20 -12.40
CA LEU A 99 7.95 -2.19 -11.58
C LEU A 99 9.09 -1.52 -10.80
N TYR A 100 9.21 -1.85 -9.51
CA TYR A 100 10.09 -1.24 -8.51
C TYR A 100 9.66 0.13 -7.99
N GLU A 101 8.76 0.86 -8.64
CA GLU A 101 8.33 2.17 -8.17
C GLU A 101 7.35 2.06 -7.02
N ASN A 102 7.25 3.10 -6.18
CA ASN A 102 6.16 3.26 -5.22
C ASN A 102 5.85 2.01 -4.35
N GLY A 103 6.88 1.27 -3.95
CA GLY A 103 6.70 0.07 -3.14
C GLY A 103 6.26 -1.18 -3.92
N GLN A 104 6.57 -1.28 -5.21
CA GLN A 104 6.24 -2.40 -6.11
C GLN A 104 7.45 -3.33 -6.35
N PRO A 105 7.92 -4.10 -5.36
CA PRO A 105 9.05 -5.00 -5.54
C PRO A 105 8.72 -6.17 -6.47
N LYS A 106 9.77 -6.69 -7.11
CA LYS A 106 9.68 -7.86 -7.99
C LYS A 106 9.19 -9.12 -7.30
N HIS A 107 9.61 -9.31 -6.04
CA HIS A 107 9.22 -10.47 -5.24
C HIS A 107 8.64 -10.03 -3.90
N VAL A 108 7.50 -10.60 -3.54
CA VAL A 108 7.00 -10.61 -2.17
C VAL A 108 6.73 -12.05 -1.77
N VAL A 109 7.30 -12.49 -0.66
CA VAL A 109 7.16 -13.86 -0.18
C VAL A 109 6.83 -13.87 1.31
N ASN A 110 5.77 -14.58 1.67
CA ASN A 110 5.36 -14.87 3.04
C ASN A 110 5.70 -16.33 3.34
N PHE A 111 6.34 -16.54 4.48
CA PHE A 111 6.63 -17.86 5.05
C PHE A 111 5.90 -17.97 6.38
N ASP A 112 5.16 -19.05 6.56
CA ASP A 112 4.46 -19.37 7.79
C ASP A 112 4.91 -20.76 8.25
N GLY A 113 5.43 -20.83 9.47
CA GLY A 113 5.71 -22.07 10.17
C GLY A 113 4.80 -22.18 11.39
N ARG A 114 4.18 -23.34 11.58
CA ARG A 114 3.50 -23.69 12.82
C ARG A 114 4.00 -25.03 13.29
N TRP A 115 4.26 -25.13 14.58
CA TRP A 115 4.51 -26.40 15.23
C TRP A 115 3.62 -26.51 16.46
N THR A 116 2.88 -27.61 16.54
CA THR A 116 1.94 -27.87 17.63
C THR A 116 2.29 -29.20 18.29
N TRP A 117 2.48 -29.15 19.59
CA TRP A 117 2.75 -30.33 20.40
C TRP A 117 1.99 -30.25 21.72
N LYS A 118 1.03 -31.17 21.90
CA LYS A 118 0.12 -31.19 23.06
C LYS A 118 -0.59 -29.83 23.18
N GLY A 119 -0.40 -29.11 24.30
CA GLY A 119 -0.95 -27.77 24.51
C GLY A 119 -0.05 -26.63 24.03
N LEU A 120 1.15 -26.89 23.50
CA LEU A 120 2.06 -25.86 23.01
C LEU A 120 1.88 -25.66 21.51
N THR A 121 1.70 -24.42 21.09
CA THR A 121 1.78 -24.01 19.68
C THR A 121 2.83 -22.93 19.52
N LEU A 122 3.79 -23.16 18.64
CA LEU A 122 4.75 -22.16 18.19
C LEU A 122 4.36 -21.73 16.78
N ASN A 123 4.33 -20.42 16.54
CA ASN A 123 4.17 -19.86 15.20
C ASN A 123 5.38 -19.00 14.86
N TRP A 124 5.84 -19.15 13.62
CA TRP A 124 6.81 -18.29 12.98
C TRP A 124 6.17 -17.73 11.73
N GLN A 125 6.24 -16.42 11.57
CA GLN A 125 5.84 -15.75 10.34
C GLN A 125 7.01 -14.94 9.83
N SER A 126 7.17 -14.90 8.53
CA SER A 126 8.23 -14.15 7.91
C SER A 126 7.79 -13.56 6.60
N ARG A 127 8.19 -12.31 6.34
CA ARG A 127 7.87 -11.62 5.11
C ARG A 127 9.13 -11.06 4.47
N TYR A 128 9.32 -11.43 3.21
CA TYR A 128 10.39 -10.97 2.35
C TYR A 128 9.83 -10.06 1.27
N TYR A 129 10.54 -8.96 1.03
CA TYR A 129 10.38 -8.08 -0.10
C TYR A 129 11.74 -7.94 -0.77
N SER A 130 11.81 -8.17 -2.09
CA SER A 130 13.00 -7.79 -2.84
C SER A 130 13.18 -6.28 -2.82
N ARG A 131 14.35 -5.80 -3.22
CA ARG A 131 14.57 -4.36 -3.41
C ARG A 131 13.54 -3.74 -4.36
N PHE A 132 13.25 -2.47 -4.11
CA PHE A 132 12.46 -1.58 -4.97
C PHE A 132 13.05 -0.16 -4.83
N LEU A 133 12.49 0.84 -5.51
CA LEU A 133 12.95 2.22 -5.38
C LEU A 133 12.43 2.86 -4.10
N GLU A 134 13.24 3.72 -3.49
CA GLU A 134 12.77 4.57 -2.40
C GLU A 134 11.54 5.37 -2.87
N ILE A 135 10.53 5.47 -2.01
CA ILE A 135 9.21 6.01 -2.36
C ILE A 135 9.29 7.54 -2.38
N THR A 136 9.42 8.13 -3.57
CA THR A 136 9.48 9.58 -3.76
C THR A 136 9.00 9.94 -5.16
N PRO A 137 8.27 11.06 -5.33
CA PRO A 137 7.72 11.46 -6.63
C PRO A 137 8.79 11.84 -7.68
N ARG A 138 10.08 11.82 -7.33
CA ARG A 138 11.18 12.14 -8.24
C ARG A 138 11.91 10.90 -8.76
N LEU A 139 11.73 9.75 -8.12
CA LEU A 139 12.39 8.50 -8.50
C LEU A 139 11.44 7.69 -9.36
N GLN A 140 11.90 7.42 -10.57
CA GLN A 140 11.29 6.52 -11.52
C GLN A 140 12.34 5.52 -11.97
N ILE A 141 11.94 4.36 -12.48
CA ILE A 141 12.86 3.29 -12.86
C ILE A 141 13.81 3.72 -13.97
N GLU A 142 13.36 4.61 -14.87
CA GLU A 142 14.15 5.15 -15.98
C GLU A 142 15.20 6.17 -15.55
N ASN A 143 15.04 6.77 -14.36
CA ASN A 143 15.97 7.77 -13.85
C ASN A 143 16.74 7.31 -12.60
N ALA A 144 16.51 6.08 -12.15
CA ALA A 144 17.09 5.55 -10.90
C ALA A 144 18.62 5.55 -10.89
N ASP A 145 19.27 5.43 -12.05
CA ASP A 145 20.73 5.48 -12.21
C ASP A 145 21.34 6.87 -11.94
N GLN A 146 20.51 7.92 -11.96
CA GLN A 146 20.91 9.31 -11.68
C GLN A 146 21.05 9.59 -10.18
N PHE A 147 20.64 8.68 -9.30
CA PHE A 147 20.61 8.86 -7.85
C PHE A 147 21.49 7.83 -7.13
N LEU A 148 22.30 8.29 -6.17
CA LEU A 148 23.21 7.42 -5.40
C LEU A 148 22.46 6.42 -4.49
N ASN A 149 21.29 6.80 -3.95
CA ASN A 149 20.50 6.01 -3.01
C ASN A 149 19.07 5.80 -3.53
N ALA A 150 18.94 5.45 -4.81
CA ALA A 150 17.63 5.27 -5.44
C ALA A 150 16.88 4.03 -4.90
N TRP A 151 17.61 3.01 -4.49
CA TRP A 151 17.08 1.69 -4.20
C TRP A 151 17.01 1.43 -2.69
N THR A 152 15.92 0.78 -2.28
CA THR A 152 15.86 0.11 -0.99
C THR A 152 16.81 -1.10 -1.00
N GLY A 153 17.29 -1.49 0.18
CA GLY A 153 17.80 -2.85 0.37
C GLY A 153 16.68 -3.89 0.31
N GLU A 154 17.05 -5.17 0.34
CA GLU A 154 16.10 -6.25 0.57
C GLU A 154 15.60 -6.27 2.02
N ILE A 155 14.31 -6.54 2.19
CA ILE A 155 13.65 -6.43 3.49
C ILE A 155 13.11 -7.80 3.86
N TRP A 156 13.63 -8.34 4.96
CA TRP A 156 13.21 -9.63 5.48
C TRP A 156 12.92 -9.53 6.97
N ARG A 157 11.64 -9.64 7.32
CA ARG A 157 11.13 -9.55 8.67
C ARG A 157 10.74 -10.94 9.18
N HIS A 158 10.93 -11.16 10.48
CA HIS A 158 10.49 -12.36 11.18
C HIS A 158 9.71 -11.98 12.43
N ASP A 159 8.64 -12.71 12.67
CA ASP A 159 7.77 -12.61 13.83
C ASP A 159 7.65 -14.01 14.45
N LEU A 160 7.72 -14.09 15.78
CA LEU A 160 7.62 -15.35 16.52
C LEU A 160 6.57 -15.20 17.61
N SER A 161 5.74 -16.24 17.77
CA SER A 161 4.80 -16.31 18.88
C SER A 161 4.67 -17.72 19.42
N ALA A 162 4.29 -17.81 20.67
CA ALA A 162 3.99 -19.04 21.36
C ALA A 162 2.64 -18.92 22.07
N ARG A 163 1.90 -20.01 22.09
CA ARG A 163 0.68 -20.20 22.89
C ARG A 163 0.81 -21.50 23.65
N TYR A 164 0.41 -21.47 24.93
CA TYR A 164 0.28 -22.67 25.74
C TYR A 164 -1.12 -22.76 26.33
N ASP A 165 -1.82 -23.85 26.01
CA ASP A 165 -3.14 -24.17 26.55
C ASP A 165 -2.97 -24.88 27.89
N ILE A 166 -3.27 -24.16 28.97
CA ILE A 166 -3.19 -24.68 30.35
C ILE A 166 -4.38 -25.62 30.64
N SER A 167 -5.53 -25.28 30.08
CA SER A 167 -6.77 -26.09 30.11
C SER A 167 -7.63 -25.76 28.89
N GLU A 168 -8.75 -26.45 28.72
CA GLU A 168 -9.73 -26.13 27.66
C GLU A 168 -10.28 -24.69 27.71
N ARG A 169 -10.18 -24.02 28.87
CA ARG A 169 -10.73 -22.67 29.08
C ARG A 169 -9.68 -21.59 29.22
N LEU A 170 -8.42 -21.95 29.49
CA LEU A 170 -7.36 -21.01 29.85
C LEU A 170 -6.12 -21.27 29.01
N SER A 171 -5.65 -20.22 28.34
CA SER A 171 -4.40 -20.25 27.60
C SER A 171 -3.60 -18.98 27.85
N VAL A 172 -2.29 -19.11 27.79
CA VAL A 172 -1.36 -17.98 27.81
C VAL A 172 -0.65 -17.90 26.49
N PHE A 173 -0.36 -16.69 26.02
CA PHE A 173 0.35 -16.50 24.76
C PHE A 173 1.22 -15.27 24.81
N GLY A 174 2.24 -15.25 23.97
CA GLY A 174 3.11 -14.09 23.83
C GLY A 174 4.02 -14.26 22.62
N GLY A 175 4.79 -13.22 22.34
CA GLY A 175 5.66 -13.25 21.18
C GLY A 175 6.46 -11.97 21.00
N VAL A 176 7.21 -11.99 19.91
CA VAL A 176 8.04 -10.89 19.45
C VAL A 176 7.81 -10.67 17.97
N ASN A 177 7.38 -9.45 17.64
CA ASN A 177 7.30 -8.99 16.27
C ASN A 177 8.62 -8.33 15.88
N ASN A 178 9.05 -8.54 14.64
CA ASN A 178 10.27 -7.98 14.07
C ASN A 178 11.52 -8.36 14.89
N VAL A 179 11.76 -9.65 15.05
CA VAL A 179 12.84 -10.22 15.89
C VAL A 179 14.21 -9.64 15.53
N THR A 180 14.46 -9.41 14.25
CA THR A 180 15.70 -8.86 13.69
C THR A 180 15.81 -7.35 13.72
N ASP A 181 14.83 -6.63 14.31
CA ASP A 181 14.83 -5.16 14.44
C ASP A 181 15.02 -4.42 13.12
N ARG A 182 14.33 -4.89 12.07
CA ARG A 182 14.33 -4.20 10.78
C ARG A 182 13.71 -2.82 10.93
N ARG A 183 14.37 -1.84 10.32
CA ARG A 183 13.90 -0.47 10.27
C ARG A 183 13.10 -0.22 9.00
N PRO A 184 12.20 0.77 9.01
CA PRO A 184 11.54 1.25 7.80
C PRO A 184 12.55 1.69 6.74
N ILE A 185 12.11 1.82 5.49
CA ILE A 185 12.92 2.38 4.41
C ILE A 185 13.24 3.85 4.69
N ALA A 186 14.23 4.41 4.01
CA ALA A 186 14.66 5.79 4.31
C ALA A 186 13.58 6.81 3.95
N SER A 187 12.79 6.53 2.91
CA SER A 187 11.73 7.39 2.40
C SER A 187 10.39 7.31 3.15
N ASP A 188 10.18 6.29 3.98
CA ASP A 188 8.90 6.07 4.68
C ASP A 188 9.14 5.47 6.08
N VAL A 189 8.58 6.11 7.10
CA VAL A 189 8.72 5.72 8.51
C VAL A 189 7.86 4.52 8.94
N SER A 190 7.02 3.99 8.05
CA SER A 190 6.03 2.96 8.33
C SER A 190 5.97 1.83 7.30
N TYR A 191 6.76 1.93 6.22
CA TYR A 191 6.78 0.95 5.15
C TYR A 191 8.14 0.25 5.01
N PRO A 192 8.16 -1.05 4.67
CA PRO A 192 7.09 -2.03 4.85
C PRO A 192 7.02 -2.55 6.31
N VAL A 193 7.84 -1.99 7.21
CA VAL A 193 7.82 -2.30 8.65
C VAL A 193 7.35 -1.08 9.45
N GLY A 194 6.64 -1.32 10.54
CA GLY A 194 6.08 -0.24 11.36
C GLY A 194 7.14 0.59 12.08
N ILE A 195 6.78 1.83 12.42
CA ILE A 195 7.64 2.85 13.05
C ILE A 195 8.24 2.44 14.40
N ILE A 196 7.66 1.44 15.08
CA ILE A 196 8.00 1.06 16.44
C ILE A 196 9.18 0.05 16.48
N GLY A 197 9.57 -0.55 15.36
CA GLY A 197 10.66 -1.54 15.31
C GLY A 197 10.26 -2.88 15.94
N ARG A 198 11.11 -3.47 16.78
CA ARG A 198 10.82 -4.72 17.50
C ARG A 198 9.82 -4.52 18.65
N GLN A 199 8.82 -5.38 18.73
CA GLN A 199 7.75 -5.30 19.74
C GLN A 199 7.55 -6.63 20.44
N PHE A 200 7.26 -6.58 21.74
CA PHE A 200 6.93 -7.76 22.55
C PHE A 200 5.49 -7.68 23.00
N PHE A 201 4.83 -8.82 23.10
CA PHE A 201 3.46 -8.91 23.60
C PHE A 201 3.28 -10.17 24.47
N LEU A 202 2.33 -10.08 25.39
CA LEU A 202 1.93 -11.15 26.29
C LEU A 202 0.44 -10.99 26.58
N GLY A 203 -0.28 -12.10 26.66
CA GLY A 203 -1.72 -12.12 26.91
C GLY A 203 -2.20 -13.44 27.51
N VAL A 204 -3.45 -13.41 27.95
CA VAL A 204 -4.16 -14.55 28.52
C VAL A 204 -5.54 -14.58 27.89
N ASP A 205 -5.95 -15.75 27.40
CA ASP A 205 -7.29 -15.99 26.88
C ASP A 205 -8.08 -16.86 27.86
N LEU A 206 -9.29 -16.42 28.20
CA LEU A 206 -10.24 -17.14 29.04
C LEU A 206 -11.57 -17.27 28.30
N THR A 207 -12.02 -18.51 28.08
CA THR A 207 -13.37 -18.78 27.54
C THR A 207 -14.30 -19.18 28.68
N LEU A 208 -15.44 -18.49 28.80
CA LEU A 208 -16.43 -18.64 29.88
C LEU A 208 -17.52 -19.67 29.54
#